data_AF-A0A1D2WCL8-F1
#
_entry.id   AF-A0A1D2WCL8-F1
#
_cell.length_a   1.000
_cell.length_b   1.000
_cell.length_c   1.000
_cell.angle_alpha   90.00
_cell.angle_beta   90.00
_cell.angle_gamma   90.00
#
_symmetry.space_group_name_H-M   'P 1'
#
loop_
_entity.id
_entity.type
_entity.pdbx_description
1 polymer ?
#
loop_
_entity_poly.entity_id
_entity_poly.type
_entity_poly.pdbx_seq_one_letter_code
_entity_poly.pdbx_strand_id
1 'polypeptide(L)'
;MQIEIIKRKTEELDELADKIEELGIKVIKGIPFSHDPLTHVACGDYVWSIPSGEIKKNQRTFIKLYQKWYSISLQLVDEYLNKEREIEFKDIYSDILDYLQPNGREYSTDKNLFIDKFLNKYDIQRGILLSIPDIIEVKEMKLRKLISADFVETELEEAELLFNHEFTRGAGALAGVALEKHLETMCQLNDVSYKPKATIDPLATELYRNNRLDITELKKVQHLASIRNKCDHPEEITKEEVKELIDGAKKFIINH
;
A
#
# COMPACT_ATOMS: atom_id res chain seq x y z
N MET A 1 12.03 -0.67 -8.47
CA MET A 1 11.86 -1.05 -9.90
C MET A 1 10.43 -1.45 -10.26
N GLN A 2 9.83 -2.56 -9.78
CA GLN A 2 8.44 -2.88 -10.12
C GLN A 2 7.44 -1.86 -9.57
N ILE A 3 7.59 -1.43 -8.31
CA ILE A 3 6.67 -0.45 -7.71
C ILE A 3 6.69 0.92 -8.39
N GLU A 4 7.86 1.38 -8.86
CA GLU A 4 8.00 2.64 -9.60
C GLU A 4 7.30 2.57 -10.96
N ILE A 5 7.33 1.40 -11.61
CA ILE A 5 6.60 1.17 -12.86
C ILE A 5 5.09 1.25 -12.60
N ILE A 6 4.60 0.64 -11.51
CA ILE A 6 3.19 0.70 -11.13
C ILE A 6 2.77 2.13 -10.75
N LYS A 7 3.56 2.85 -9.95
CA LYS A 7 3.32 4.26 -9.61
C LYS A 7 3.16 5.12 -10.85
N ARG A 8 4.14 5.07 -11.76
CA ARG A 8 4.06 5.78 -13.05
C ARG A 8 2.84 5.36 -13.87
N LYS A 9 2.47 4.07 -13.86
CA LYS A 9 1.29 3.59 -14.58
C LYS A 9 -0.01 4.14 -13.98
N THR A 10 -0.10 4.20 -12.65
CA THR A 10 -1.21 4.80 -11.93
C THR A 10 -1.30 6.30 -12.21
N GLU A 11 -0.18 7.02 -12.23
CA GLU A 11 -0.12 8.45 -12.62
C GLU A 11 -0.60 8.68 -14.07
N GLU A 12 -0.13 7.89 -15.03
CA GLU A 12 -0.60 7.96 -16.42
C GLU A 12 -2.12 7.72 -16.56
N LEU A 13 -2.66 6.81 -15.75
CA LEU A 13 -4.08 6.52 -15.71
C LEU A 13 -4.86 7.64 -15.02
N ASP A 14 -4.27 8.32 -14.04
CA ASP A 14 -4.86 9.44 -13.35
C ASP A 14 -4.98 10.68 -14.25
N GLU A 15 -3.94 10.99 -15.01
CA GLU A 15 -4.00 12.05 -16.04
C GLU A 15 -5.04 11.75 -17.14
N LEU A 16 -5.23 10.46 -17.46
CA LEU A 16 -6.28 10.04 -18.37
C LEU A 16 -7.67 10.18 -17.71
N ALA A 17 -7.76 9.94 -16.40
CA ALA A 17 -8.98 10.07 -15.64
C ALA A 17 -9.50 11.52 -15.62
N ASP A 18 -8.62 12.50 -15.43
CA ASP A 18 -8.99 13.93 -15.50
C ASP A 18 -9.65 14.28 -16.84
N LYS A 19 -9.09 13.80 -17.95
CA LYS A 19 -9.65 14.04 -19.30
C LYS A 19 -11.00 13.37 -19.48
N ILE A 20 -11.19 12.18 -18.90
CA ILE A 20 -12.46 11.44 -18.94
C ILE A 20 -13.52 12.20 -18.14
N GLU A 21 -13.17 12.70 -16.96
CA GLU A 21 -14.04 13.48 -16.09
C GLU A 21 -14.55 14.76 -16.79
N GLU A 22 -13.65 15.58 -17.34
CA GLU A 22 -13.99 16.79 -18.08
C GLU A 22 -14.94 16.50 -19.24
N LEU A 23 -14.65 15.42 -20.00
CA LEU A 23 -15.51 14.98 -21.09
C LEU A 23 -16.86 14.48 -20.59
N GLY A 24 -16.91 13.76 -19.47
CA GLY A 24 -18.12 13.25 -18.85
C GLY A 24 -19.05 14.39 -18.46
N ILE A 25 -18.52 15.39 -17.75
CA ILE A 25 -19.24 16.61 -17.38
C ILE A 25 -19.76 17.33 -18.62
N LYS A 26 -18.91 17.51 -19.65
CA LYS A 26 -19.31 18.18 -20.91
C LYS A 26 -20.45 17.44 -21.61
N VAL A 27 -20.43 16.11 -21.61
CA VAL A 27 -21.49 15.29 -22.21
C VAL A 27 -22.78 15.44 -21.41
N ILE A 28 -22.78 15.20 -20.10
CA ILE A 28 -23.98 15.30 -19.25
C ILE A 28 -24.59 16.71 -19.34
N LYS A 29 -23.77 17.77 -19.31
CA LYS A 29 -24.23 19.15 -19.52
C LYS A 29 -24.87 19.36 -20.90
N GLY A 30 -24.37 18.67 -21.92
CA GLY A 30 -24.77 18.87 -23.32
C GLY A 30 -26.00 18.08 -23.77
N ILE A 31 -26.37 16.98 -23.09
CA ILE A 31 -27.54 16.18 -23.49
C ILE A 31 -28.84 16.95 -23.11
N PRO A 32 -29.77 17.19 -24.05
CA PRO A 32 -31.04 17.82 -23.74
C PRO A 32 -32.04 16.83 -23.14
N PHE A 33 -33.02 17.35 -22.41
CA PHE A 33 -34.19 16.60 -21.97
C PHE A 33 -35.38 16.90 -22.89
N SER A 34 -36.16 15.86 -23.19
CA SER A 34 -37.49 15.99 -23.77
C SER A 34 -38.53 15.70 -22.70
N HIS A 35 -39.58 16.52 -22.64
CA HIS A 35 -40.73 16.24 -21.80
C HIS A 35 -41.65 15.24 -22.50
N ASP A 36 -41.96 14.12 -21.84
CA ASP A 36 -42.88 13.09 -22.34
C ASP A 36 -43.92 12.72 -21.27
N PRO A 37 -45.07 13.40 -21.24
CA PRO A 37 -46.10 13.24 -20.21
C PRO A 37 -46.96 11.97 -20.36
N LEU A 38 -46.55 10.96 -21.14
CA LEU A 38 -47.34 9.74 -21.36
C LEU A 38 -47.44 8.83 -20.11
N THR A 39 -48.48 9.11 -19.33
CA THR A 39 -49.43 8.20 -18.63
C THR A 39 -49.07 7.49 -17.32
N HIS A 40 -50.03 7.59 -16.39
CA HIS A 40 -50.39 6.69 -15.29
C HIS A 40 -49.26 6.20 -14.36
N VAL A 41 -49.18 6.88 -13.20
CA VAL A 41 -48.72 6.37 -11.89
C VAL A 41 -47.28 5.82 -11.86
N ALA A 42 -46.38 6.66 -11.34
CA ALA A 42 -45.05 6.33 -10.79
C ALA A 42 -43.86 6.15 -11.77
N CYS A 43 -43.78 6.88 -12.89
CA CYS A 43 -42.54 7.02 -13.67
C CYS A 43 -42.23 8.50 -14.01
N GLY A 44 -40.95 8.84 -14.25
CA GLY A 44 -40.50 10.24 -14.45
C GLY A 44 -41.04 10.91 -15.72
N ASP A 45 -41.15 12.24 -15.69
CA ASP A 45 -41.76 13.07 -16.75
C ASP A 45 -40.78 13.49 -17.86
N TYR A 46 -39.49 13.19 -17.69
CA TYR A 46 -38.43 13.62 -18.60
C TYR A 46 -37.68 12.44 -19.18
N VAL A 47 -37.31 12.51 -20.45
CA VAL A 47 -36.46 11.51 -21.12
C VAL A 47 -35.25 12.21 -21.70
N TRP A 48 -34.08 11.57 -21.57
CA TRP A 48 -32.87 12.06 -22.22
C TRP A 48 -33.02 11.99 -23.75
N SER A 49 -32.77 13.10 -24.43
CA SER A 49 -32.78 13.13 -25.88
C SER A 49 -31.52 12.46 -26.44
N ILE A 50 -31.64 11.89 -27.65
CA ILE A 50 -30.49 11.27 -28.32
C ILE A 50 -29.42 12.34 -28.61
N PRO A 51 -28.17 12.17 -28.14
CA PRO A 51 -27.10 13.11 -28.41
C PRO A 51 -26.87 13.29 -29.91
N SER A 52 -26.65 14.52 -30.36
CA SER A 52 -26.36 14.84 -31.76
C SER A 52 -25.17 15.80 -31.87
N GLY A 53 -24.64 15.96 -33.09
CA GLY A 53 -23.53 16.87 -33.38
C GLY A 53 -22.28 16.64 -32.52
N GLU A 54 -21.77 17.72 -31.93
CA GLU A 54 -20.55 17.71 -31.11
C GLU A 54 -20.70 16.87 -29.84
N ILE A 55 -21.88 16.87 -29.20
CA ILE A 55 -22.10 16.11 -27.95
C ILE A 55 -22.01 14.60 -28.22
N LYS A 56 -22.55 14.12 -29.34
CA LYS A 56 -22.39 12.73 -29.76
C LYS A 56 -20.93 12.37 -30.02
N LYS A 57 -20.14 13.29 -30.56
CA LYS A 57 -18.69 13.09 -30.75
C LYS A 57 -17.98 12.98 -29.40
N ASN A 58 -18.28 13.87 -28.46
CA ASN A 58 -17.70 13.85 -27.11
C ASN A 58 -18.08 12.58 -26.34
N GLN A 59 -19.35 12.14 -26.43
CA GLN A 59 -19.83 10.88 -25.84
C GLN A 59 -19.05 9.69 -26.40
N ARG A 60 -18.86 9.60 -27.72
CA ARG A 60 -18.06 8.52 -28.33
C ARG A 60 -16.60 8.55 -27.90
N THR A 61 -16.03 9.74 -27.71
CA THR A 61 -14.66 9.89 -27.21
C THR A 61 -14.56 9.45 -25.75
N PHE A 62 -15.49 9.89 -24.90
CA PHE A 62 -15.60 9.48 -23.50
C PHE A 62 -15.63 7.95 -23.40
N ILE A 63 -16.57 7.28 -24.08
CA ILE A 63 -16.74 5.83 -23.99
C ILE A 63 -15.44 5.10 -24.35
N LYS A 64 -14.73 5.54 -25.40
CA LYS A 64 -13.46 4.93 -25.81
C LYS A 64 -12.37 5.11 -24.76
N LEU A 65 -12.23 6.32 -24.22
CA LEU A 65 -11.20 6.62 -23.22
C LEU A 65 -11.51 5.91 -21.90
N TYR A 66 -12.75 5.95 -21.45
CA TYR A 66 -13.20 5.28 -20.24
C TYR A 66 -13.07 3.76 -20.33
N GLN A 67 -13.45 3.13 -21.44
CA GLN A 67 -13.23 1.70 -21.64
C GLN A 67 -11.75 1.32 -21.57
N LYS A 68 -10.89 2.10 -22.23
CA LYS A 68 -9.43 1.88 -22.19
C LYS A 68 -8.90 2.02 -20.75
N TRP A 69 -9.29 3.09 -20.06
CA TRP A 69 -8.89 3.36 -18.68
C TRP A 69 -9.36 2.24 -17.74
N TYR A 70 -10.63 1.87 -17.84
CA TYR A 70 -11.26 0.83 -17.03
C TYR A 70 -10.58 -0.53 -17.23
N SER A 71 -10.32 -0.95 -18.46
CA SER A 71 -9.71 -2.26 -18.73
C SER A 71 -8.31 -2.38 -18.14
N ILE A 72 -7.50 -1.32 -18.23
CA ILE A 72 -6.15 -1.31 -17.66
C ILE A 72 -6.22 -1.23 -16.14
N SER A 73 -7.07 -0.35 -15.61
CA SER A 73 -7.25 -0.18 -14.17
C SER A 73 -7.76 -1.46 -13.50
N LEU A 74 -8.71 -2.16 -14.13
CA LEU A 74 -9.25 -3.42 -13.63
C LEU A 74 -8.18 -4.50 -13.49
N GLN A 75 -7.23 -4.59 -14.44
CA GLN A 75 -6.11 -5.53 -14.35
C GLN A 75 -5.24 -5.24 -13.11
N LEU A 76 -4.94 -3.96 -12.87
CA LEU A 76 -4.18 -3.56 -11.68
C LEU A 76 -4.96 -3.82 -10.39
N VAL A 77 -6.27 -3.53 -10.37
CA VAL A 77 -7.12 -3.78 -9.22
C VAL A 77 -7.21 -5.27 -8.89
N ASP A 78 -7.41 -6.13 -9.90
CA ASP A 78 -7.47 -7.59 -9.72
C ASP A 78 -6.14 -8.18 -9.23
N GLU A 79 -5.01 -7.66 -9.74
CA GLU A 79 -3.68 -8.13 -9.37
C GLU A 79 -3.26 -7.70 -7.95
N TYR A 80 -3.53 -6.44 -7.58
CA TYR A 80 -2.92 -5.84 -6.38
C TYR A 80 -3.88 -5.63 -5.21
N LEU A 81 -5.19 -5.59 -5.42
CA LEU A 81 -6.17 -5.37 -4.35
C LEU A 81 -6.90 -6.65 -3.94
N ASN A 82 -7.74 -6.55 -2.91
CA ASN A 82 -8.58 -7.67 -2.48
C ASN A 82 -9.83 -7.80 -3.37
N LYS A 83 -10.51 -8.95 -3.27
CA LYS A 83 -11.71 -9.24 -4.08
C LYS A 83 -12.87 -8.28 -3.82
N GLU A 84 -12.98 -7.73 -2.62
CA GLU A 84 -14.02 -6.74 -2.28
C GLU A 84 -13.86 -5.45 -3.10
N ARG A 85 -12.63 -4.92 -3.22
CA ARG A 85 -12.35 -3.73 -4.03
C ARG A 85 -12.49 -3.99 -5.53
N GLU A 86 -12.15 -5.19 -5.98
CA GLU A 86 -12.38 -5.59 -7.37
C GLU A 86 -13.87 -5.63 -7.73
N ILE A 87 -14.71 -6.18 -6.85
CA ILE A 87 -16.17 -6.20 -7.03
C ILE A 87 -16.73 -4.78 -7.06
N GLU A 88 -16.38 -3.96 -6.07
CA GLU A 88 -16.80 -2.56 -6.01
C GLU A 88 -16.42 -1.79 -7.27
N PHE A 89 -15.19 -1.98 -7.77
CA PHE A 89 -14.73 -1.35 -9.00
C PHE A 89 -15.56 -1.78 -10.22
N LYS A 90 -15.92 -3.07 -10.33
CA LYS A 90 -16.73 -3.61 -11.43
C LYS A 90 -18.17 -3.11 -11.38
N ASP A 91 -18.78 -3.08 -10.19
CA ASP A 91 -20.18 -2.70 -10.02
C ASP A 91 -20.44 -1.26 -10.47
N ILE A 92 -19.45 -0.37 -10.32
CA ILE A 92 -19.55 1.02 -10.76
C ILE A 92 -19.46 1.17 -12.29
N TYR A 93 -18.93 0.18 -13.02
CA TYR A 93 -18.69 0.32 -14.46
C TYR A 93 -19.97 0.57 -15.26
N SER A 94 -21.04 -0.19 -14.98
CA SER A 94 -22.33 0.01 -15.62
C SER A 94 -22.96 1.35 -15.22
N ASP A 95 -22.89 1.71 -13.93
CA ASP A 95 -23.46 2.97 -13.42
C ASP A 95 -22.87 4.18 -14.16
N ILE A 96 -21.55 4.19 -14.39
CA ILE A 96 -20.89 5.27 -15.13
C ILE A 96 -21.36 5.31 -16.58
N LEU A 97 -21.48 4.17 -17.25
CA LEU A 97 -21.97 4.13 -18.63
C LEU A 97 -23.43 4.59 -18.73
N ASP A 98 -24.26 4.31 -17.73
CA ASP A 98 -25.66 4.73 -17.69
C ASP A 98 -25.80 6.25 -17.63
N TYR A 99 -24.94 6.98 -16.90
CA TYR A 99 -24.96 8.45 -16.91
C TYR A 99 -24.62 9.04 -18.29
N LEU A 100 -23.85 8.32 -19.10
CA LEU A 100 -23.36 8.80 -20.40
C LEU A 100 -24.14 8.23 -21.58
N GLN A 101 -24.90 7.15 -21.38
CA GLN A 101 -25.83 6.56 -22.32
C GLN A 101 -27.20 6.39 -21.65
N PRO A 102 -27.78 7.47 -21.11
CA PRO A 102 -28.93 7.35 -20.24
C PRO A 102 -30.12 6.82 -21.02
N ASN A 103 -30.60 5.66 -20.58
CA ASN A 103 -31.77 4.99 -21.10
C ASN A 103 -32.80 4.98 -19.98
N GLY A 104 -33.78 5.87 -20.02
CA GLY A 104 -34.79 5.91 -18.97
C GLY A 104 -35.53 7.22 -18.85
N ARG A 105 -36.52 7.20 -17.94
CA ARG A 105 -37.30 8.36 -17.51
C ARG A 105 -36.68 8.92 -16.23
N GLU A 106 -36.59 10.24 -16.16
CA GLU A 106 -36.04 10.99 -15.04
C GLU A 106 -37.11 11.86 -14.38
N TYR A 107 -37.00 12.01 -13.07
CA TYR A 107 -37.86 12.90 -12.27
C TYR A 107 -37.33 14.34 -12.20
N SER A 108 -36.08 14.56 -12.60
CA SER A 108 -35.41 15.86 -12.55
C SER A 108 -34.68 16.13 -13.86
N THR A 109 -34.62 17.40 -14.23
CA THR A 109 -33.77 17.91 -15.33
C THR A 109 -32.53 18.63 -14.82
N ASP A 110 -32.31 18.61 -13.50
CA ASP A 110 -31.15 19.25 -12.88
C ASP A 110 -29.87 18.51 -13.25
N LYS A 111 -29.15 19.07 -14.22
CA LYS A 111 -27.90 18.52 -14.73
C LYS A 111 -26.81 18.45 -13.67
N ASN A 112 -26.81 19.35 -12.69
CA ASN A 112 -25.80 19.32 -11.62
C ASN A 112 -25.98 18.09 -10.74
N LEU A 113 -27.23 17.71 -10.44
CA LEU A 113 -27.51 16.47 -9.71
C LEU A 113 -26.96 15.23 -10.41
N PHE A 114 -27.10 15.14 -11.75
CA PHE A 114 -26.55 14.01 -12.51
C PHE A 114 -25.03 14.02 -12.57
N ILE A 115 -24.43 15.21 -12.70
CA ILE A 115 -22.97 15.37 -12.64
C ILE A 115 -22.44 14.93 -11.28
N ASP A 116 -23.05 15.37 -10.18
CA ASP A 116 -22.62 15.01 -8.83
C ASP A 116 -22.70 13.50 -8.61
N LYS A 117 -23.78 12.86 -9.08
CA LYS A 117 -23.92 11.39 -9.01
C LYS A 117 -22.87 10.66 -9.84
N PHE A 118 -22.60 11.14 -11.05
CA PHE A 118 -21.53 10.61 -11.91
C PHE A 118 -20.16 10.76 -11.24
N LEU A 119 -19.83 11.96 -10.75
CA LEU A 119 -18.55 12.25 -10.09
C LEU A 119 -18.36 11.40 -8.85
N ASN A 120 -19.36 11.31 -7.97
CA ASN A 120 -19.28 10.46 -6.78
C ASN A 120 -18.92 9.00 -7.11
N LYS A 121 -19.50 8.45 -8.18
CA LYS A 121 -19.20 7.08 -8.62
C LYS A 121 -17.80 7.00 -9.25
N TYR A 122 -17.46 7.99 -10.07
CA TYR A 122 -16.19 8.04 -10.79
C TYR A 122 -15.01 8.19 -9.81
N ASP A 123 -15.15 9.06 -8.81
CA ASP A 123 -14.18 9.30 -7.74
C ASP A 123 -13.93 8.06 -6.90
N ILE A 124 -14.94 7.21 -6.66
CA ILE A 124 -14.75 5.93 -5.97
C ILE A 124 -13.84 5.02 -6.80
N GLN A 125 -14.14 4.81 -8.09
CA GLN A 125 -13.28 3.98 -8.95
C GLN A 125 -11.86 4.55 -9.07
N ARG A 126 -11.75 5.87 -9.25
CA ARG A 126 -10.45 6.56 -9.31
C ARG A 126 -9.68 6.40 -8.00
N GLY A 127 -10.33 6.58 -6.86
CA GLY A 127 -9.74 6.39 -5.54
C GLY A 127 -9.25 4.96 -5.28
N ILE A 128 -10.00 3.95 -5.74
CA ILE A 128 -9.57 2.54 -5.68
C ILE A 128 -8.27 2.36 -6.47
N LEU A 129 -8.19 2.86 -7.71
CA LEU A 129 -6.97 2.80 -8.52
C LEU A 129 -5.79 3.52 -7.85
N LEU A 130 -6.02 4.71 -7.32
CA LEU A 130 -4.99 5.53 -6.69
C LEU A 130 -4.44 4.93 -5.39
N SER A 131 -5.20 4.05 -4.73
CA SER A 131 -4.74 3.35 -3.52
C SER A 131 -3.72 2.24 -3.78
N ILE A 132 -3.56 1.80 -5.04
CA ILE A 132 -2.75 0.63 -5.39
C ILE A 132 -1.28 0.76 -4.95
N PRO A 133 -0.56 1.87 -5.26
CA PRO A 133 0.84 2.01 -4.85
C PRO A 133 1.04 1.87 -3.34
N ASP A 134 0.19 2.53 -2.54
CA ASP A 134 0.29 2.50 -1.08
C ASP A 134 0.02 1.09 -0.53
N ILE A 135 -0.95 0.38 -1.11
CA ILE A 135 -1.24 -1.01 -0.73
C ILE A 135 -0.05 -1.93 -1.04
N ILE A 136 0.63 -1.73 -2.17
CA ILE A 136 1.83 -2.50 -2.52
C ILE A 136 2.94 -2.23 -1.49
N GLU A 137 3.18 -0.96 -1.13
CA GLU A 137 4.18 -0.61 -0.11
C GLU A 137 3.87 -1.27 1.23
N VAL A 138 2.63 -1.18 1.70
CA VAL A 138 2.20 -1.78 2.96
C VAL A 138 2.38 -3.31 2.93
N LYS A 139 2.05 -3.97 1.81
CA LYS A 139 2.27 -5.42 1.64
C LYS A 139 3.75 -5.78 1.65
N GLU A 140 4.59 -5.01 0.97
CA GLU A 140 6.03 -5.23 0.91
C GLU A 140 6.69 -5.07 2.29
N MET A 141 6.29 -4.03 3.05
CA MET A 141 6.73 -3.83 4.43
C MET A 141 6.33 -4.99 5.33
N LYS A 142 5.08 -5.47 5.24
CA LYS A 142 4.60 -6.63 6.01
C LYS A 142 5.39 -7.89 5.68
N LEU A 143 5.63 -8.14 4.39
CA LEU A 143 6.40 -9.30 3.95
C LEU A 143 7.84 -9.25 4.48
N ARG A 144 8.50 -8.08 4.39
CA ARG A 144 9.84 -7.88 4.96
C ARG A 144 9.87 -8.14 6.46
N LYS A 145 8.86 -7.66 7.20
CA LYS A 145 8.74 -7.90 8.65
C LYS A 145 8.63 -9.39 8.95
N LEU A 146 7.77 -10.12 8.22
CA LEU A 146 7.58 -11.56 8.40
C LEU A 146 8.86 -12.36 8.12
N ILE A 147 9.50 -12.13 6.97
CA ILE A 147 10.74 -12.83 6.61
C ILE A 147 11.85 -12.52 7.62
N SER A 148 11.96 -11.26 8.05
CA SER A 148 12.97 -10.89 9.04
C SER A 148 12.70 -11.55 10.39
N ALA A 149 11.44 -11.64 10.82
CA ALA A 149 11.08 -12.29 12.07
C ALA A 149 11.41 -13.79 12.05
N ASP A 150 11.05 -14.49 10.96
CA ASP A 150 11.33 -15.92 10.77
C ASP A 150 12.84 -16.22 10.77
N PHE A 151 13.62 -15.38 10.05
CA PHE A 151 15.08 -15.47 10.05
C PHE A 151 15.66 -15.24 11.46
N VAL A 152 15.25 -14.16 12.13
CA VAL A 152 15.74 -13.80 13.47
C VAL A 152 15.40 -14.88 14.51
N GLU A 153 14.21 -15.47 14.44
CA GLU A 153 13.79 -16.57 15.31
C GLU A 153 14.67 -17.80 15.09
N THR A 154 14.87 -18.21 13.84
CA THR A 154 15.75 -19.34 13.47
C THR A 154 17.17 -19.16 14.00
N GLU A 155 17.78 -17.99 13.77
CA GLU A 155 19.13 -17.68 14.23
C GLU A 155 19.26 -17.72 15.77
N LEU A 156 18.22 -17.28 16.50
CA LEU A 156 18.20 -17.34 17.97
C LEU A 156 17.99 -18.75 18.52
N GLU A 157 17.23 -19.60 17.81
CA GLU A 157 17.10 -21.02 18.16
C GLU A 157 18.41 -21.77 17.93
N GLU A 158 19.09 -21.51 16.82
CA GLU A 158 20.41 -22.08 16.53
C GLU A 158 21.48 -21.59 17.52
N ALA A 159 21.45 -20.30 17.88
CA ALA A 159 22.31 -19.76 18.93
C ALA A 159 22.13 -20.49 20.26
N GLU A 160 20.87 -20.75 20.65
CA GLU A 160 20.56 -21.50 21.88
C GLU A 160 21.05 -22.96 21.79
N LEU A 161 20.89 -23.61 20.63
CA LEU A 161 21.41 -24.95 20.39
C LEU A 161 22.93 -25.00 20.54
N LEU A 162 23.66 -24.07 19.91
CA LEU A 162 25.12 -23.98 20.03
C LEU A 162 25.55 -23.73 21.47
N PHE A 163 24.85 -22.86 22.19
CA PHE A 163 25.13 -22.56 23.58
C PHE A 163 25.00 -23.81 24.46
N ASN A 164 23.93 -24.59 24.27
CA ASN A 164 23.68 -25.84 24.99
C ASN A 164 24.73 -26.93 24.69
N HIS A 165 25.40 -26.87 23.54
CA HIS A 165 26.50 -27.76 23.16
C HIS A 165 27.88 -27.16 23.46
N GLU A 166 27.95 -26.12 24.30
CA GLU A 166 29.19 -25.45 24.74
C GLU A 166 29.95 -24.68 23.65
N PHE A 167 29.38 -24.51 22.46
CA PHE A 167 29.92 -23.67 21.38
C PHE A 167 29.64 -22.18 21.64
N THR A 168 30.18 -21.69 22.74
CA THR A 168 29.87 -20.39 23.36
C THR A 168 30.07 -19.20 22.40
N ARG A 169 31.23 -19.12 21.72
CA ARG A 169 31.50 -18.02 20.78
C ARG A 169 30.58 -18.07 19.55
N GLY A 170 30.33 -19.26 19.01
CA GLY A 170 29.43 -19.44 17.86
C GLY A 170 28.00 -19.03 18.21
N ALA A 171 27.52 -19.41 19.39
CA ALA A 171 26.23 -19.00 19.90
C ALA A 171 26.10 -17.48 20.01
N GLY A 172 27.11 -16.81 20.57
CA GLY A 172 27.11 -15.34 20.68
C GLY A 172 27.20 -14.63 19.32
N ALA A 173 27.92 -15.19 18.36
CA ALA A 173 27.98 -14.66 16.99
C ALA A 173 26.61 -14.72 16.30
N LEU A 174 25.90 -15.87 16.35
CA LEU A 174 24.57 -16.01 15.76
C LEU A 174 23.52 -15.12 16.43
N ALA A 175 23.52 -15.04 17.78
CA ALA A 175 22.64 -14.12 18.50
C ALA A 175 22.90 -12.65 18.13
N GLY A 176 24.16 -12.31 17.87
CA GLY A 176 24.57 -11.02 17.34
C GLY A 176 23.99 -10.72 15.95
N VAL A 177 24.06 -11.70 15.03
CA VAL A 177 23.48 -11.59 13.68
C VAL A 177 21.97 -11.40 13.75
N ALA A 178 21.28 -12.15 14.61
CA ALA A 178 19.84 -12.00 14.83
C ALA A 178 19.47 -10.59 15.32
N LEU A 179 20.20 -10.07 16.32
CA LEU A 179 19.98 -8.73 16.86
C LEU A 179 20.26 -7.64 15.81
N GLU A 180 21.37 -7.75 15.07
CA GLU A 180 21.71 -6.84 13.97
C GLU A 180 20.60 -6.82 12.92
N LYS A 181 20.14 -8.01 12.48
CA LYS A 181 19.10 -8.12 11.47
C LYS A 181 17.78 -7.49 11.93
N HIS A 182 17.41 -7.70 13.19
CA HIS A 182 16.21 -7.07 13.75
C HIS A 182 16.33 -5.53 13.77
N LEU A 183 17.48 -4.98 14.18
CA LEU A 183 17.71 -3.53 14.19
C LEU A 183 17.73 -2.93 12.76
N GLU A 184 18.30 -3.64 11.78
CA GLU A 184 18.20 -3.23 10.37
C GLU A 184 16.74 -3.16 9.91
N THR A 185 15.95 -4.19 10.21
CA THR A 185 14.53 -4.23 9.85
C THR A 185 13.76 -3.11 10.54
N MET A 186 14.07 -2.80 11.81
CA MET A 186 13.53 -1.63 12.49
C MET A 186 13.89 -0.33 11.80
N CYS A 187 15.12 -0.16 11.34
CA CYS A 187 15.51 1.04 10.59
C CYS A 187 14.70 1.17 9.30
N GLN A 188 14.57 0.08 8.53
CA GLN A 188 13.84 0.04 7.27
C GLN A 188 12.35 0.33 7.45
N LEU A 189 11.70 -0.23 8.47
CA LEU A 189 10.27 -0.02 8.72
C LEU A 189 9.95 1.40 9.21
N ASN A 190 10.94 2.13 9.71
CA ASN A 190 10.78 3.49 10.24
C ASN A 190 11.42 4.57 9.35
N ASP A 191 11.82 4.21 8.12
CA ASP A 191 12.52 5.07 7.16
C ASP A 191 13.77 5.75 7.74
N VAL A 192 14.46 5.06 8.65
CA VAL A 192 15.71 5.54 9.27
C VAL A 192 16.88 5.19 8.36
N SER A 193 17.63 6.20 7.93
CA SER A 193 18.83 6.02 7.12
C SER A 193 20.01 5.52 7.97
N TYR A 194 20.74 4.54 7.47
CA TYR A 194 21.94 3.99 8.12
C TYR A 194 23.03 3.67 7.09
N LYS A 195 24.28 3.53 7.56
CA LYS A 195 25.42 3.22 6.68
C LYS A 195 25.30 1.79 6.13
N PRO A 196 25.73 1.54 4.88
CA PRO A 196 25.86 0.17 4.39
C PRO A 196 26.77 -0.65 5.31
N LYS A 197 26.36 -1.89 5.64
CA LYS A 197 27.07 -2.78 6.58
C LYS A 197 27.25 -2.16 7.98
N ALA A 198 26.28 -1.38 8.43
CA ALA A 198 26.22 -0.90 9.80
C ALA A 198 26.05 -2.08 10.75
N THR A 199 26.83 -2.10 11.84
CA THR A 199 26.71 -3.09 12.90
C THR A 199 25.67 -2.66 13.95
N ILE A 200 25.44 -3.50 14.96
CA ILE A 200 24.48 -3.30 16.06
C ILE A 200 24.51 -1.86 16.64
N ASP A 201 25.69 -1.36 17.01
CA ASP A 201 25.85 -0.04 17.66
C ASP A 201 25.44 1.15 16.78
N PRO A 202 25.96 1.27 15.54
CA PRO A 202 25.48 2.28 14.60
C PRO A 202 23.98 2.22 14.35
N LEU A 203 23.41 1.02 14.16
CA LEU A 203 21.96 0.85 13.91
C LEU A 203 21.14 1.34 15.10
N ALA A 204 21.48 0.92 16.32
CA ALA A 204 20.81 1.34 17.54
C ALA A 204 20.91 2.86 17.77
N THR A 205 22.07 3.44 17.45
CA THR A 205 22.29 4.89 17.56
C THR A 205 21.40 5.67 16.60
N GLU A 206 21.26 5.22 15.35
CA GLU A 206 20.37 5.89 14.39
C GLU A 206 18.89 5.75 14.79
N LEU A 207 18.47 4.58 15.30
CA LEU A 207 17.13 4.39 15.83
C LEU A 207 16.84 5.32 17.02
N TYR A 208 17.79 5.46 17.95
CA TYR A 208 17.68 6.40 19.06
C TYR A 208 17.58 7.86 18.58
N ARG A 209 18.44 8.27 17.64
CA ARG A 209 18.40 9.64 17.06
C ARG A 209 17.07 9.98 16.40
N ASN A 210 16.37 8.97 15.89
CA ASN A 210 15.04 9.10 15.27
C ASN A 210 13.89 8.80 16.24
N ASN A 211 14.14 8.81 17.56
CA ASN A 211 13.15 8.57 18.62
C ASN A 211 12.42 7.22 18.51
N ARG A 212 13.09 6.20 17.96
CA ARG A 212 12.58 4.82 17.86
C ARG A 212 13.03 3.94 19.01
N LEU A 213 14.09 4.35 19.71
CA LEU A 213 14.55 3.75 20.95
C LEU A 213 14.66 4.84 22.02
N ASP A 214 14.41 4.49 23.27
CA ASP A 214 14.77 5.33 24.40
C ASP A 214 16.24 5.16 24.80
N ILE A 215 16.71 5.99 25.73
CA ILE A 215 18.11 5.95 26.18
C ILE A 215 18.47 4.65 26.93
N THR A 216 17.48 4.01 27.55
CA THR A 216 17.65 2.76 28.30
C THR A 216 17.78 1.59 27.33
N GLU A 217 16.95 1.55 26.30
CA GLU A 217 16.99 0.57 25.21
C GLU A 217 18.29 0.69 24.43
N LEU A 218 18.71 1.91 24.06
CA LEU A 218 20.01 2.14 23.43
C LEU A 218 21.15 1.54 24.24
N LYS A 219 21.22 1.85 25.54
CA LYS A 219 22.29 1.34 26.41
C LYS A 219 22.27 -0.18 26.54
N LYS A 220 21.08 -0.79 26.60
CA LYS A 220 20.95 -2.25 26.61
C LYS A 220 21.49 -2.86 25.32
N VAL A 221 21.09 -2.32 24.16
CA VAL A 221 21.55 -2.83 22.86
C VAL A 221 23.07 -2.65 22.71
N GLN A 222 23.63 -1.52 23.14
CA GLN A 222 25.09 -1.28 23.13
C GLN A 222 25.85 -2.25 24.04
N HIS A 223 25.27 -2.59 25.20
CA HIS A 223 25.83 -3.62 26.07
C HIS A 223 25.86 -4.99 25.36
N LEU A 224 24.75 -5.39 24.72
CA LEU A 224 24.70 -6.63 23.92
C LEU A 224 25.71 -6.61 22.76
N ALA A 225 25.87 -5.47 22.08
CA ALA A 225 26.87 -5.29 21.04
C ALA A 225 28.30 -5.50 21.55
N SER A 226 28.60 -5.02 22.76
CA SER A 226 29.91 -5.21 23.39
C SER A 226 30.19 -6.70 23.66
N ILE A 227 29.19 -7.46 24.12
CA ILE A 227 29.31 -8.91 24.33
C ILE A 227 29.53 -9.62 22.99
N ARG A 228 28.75 -9.28 21.97
CA ARG A 228 28.90 -9.80 20.61
C ARG A 228 30.32 -9.55 20.06
N ASN A 229 30.88 -8.38 20.30
CA ASN A 229 32.26 -8.07 19.86
C ASN A 229 33.31 -8.95 20.55
N LYS A 230 33.14 -9.27 21.85
CA LYS A 230 34.02 -10.24 22.55
C LYS A 230 33.96 -11.65 21.94
N CYS A 231 32.81 -12.05 21.40
CA CYS A 231 32.67 -13.36 20.75
C CYS A 231 33.52 -13.47 19.47
N ASP A 232 33.61 -12.37 18.70
CA ASP A 232 34.30 -12.30 17.40
C ASP A 232 35.80 -11.99 17.50
N HIS A 233 36.26 -11.50 18.65
CA HIS A 233 37.64 -11.11 18.90
C HIS A 233 38.31 -12.00 19.96
N PRO A 234 39.66 -12.08 20.02
CA PRO A 234 40.37 -12.92 20.98
C PRO A 234 40.37 -12.34 22.40
N GLU A 235 39.21 -11.91 22.89
CA GLU A 235 38.96 -11.42 24.25
C GLU A 235 38.38 -12.54 25.13
N GLU A 236 38.54 -12.42 26.45
CA GLU A 236 37.90 -13.36 27.39
C GLU A 236 36.38 -13.13 27.40
N ILE A 237 35.63 -14.22 27.21
CA ILE A 237 34.16 -14.22 27.19
C ILE A 237 33.67 -15.38 28.06
N THR A 238 32.75 -15.07 28.97
CA THR A 238 32.13 -16.06 29.86
C THR A 238 30.86 -16.65 29.25
N LYS A 239 30.45 -17.84 29.70
CA LYS A 239 29.18 -18.46 29.26
C LYS A 239 27.98 -17.62 29.69
N GLU A 240 28.09 -17.00 30.86
CA GLU A 240 27.06 -16.14 31.44
C GLU A 240 26.83 -14.88 30.59
N GLU A 241 27.89 -14.25 30.10
CA GLU A 241 27.80 -13.10 29.19
C GLU A 241 27.13 -13.49 27.87
N VAL A 242 27.50 -14.63 27.26
CA VAL A 242 26.84 -15.08 26.03
C VAL A 242 25.38 -15.42 26.27
N LYS A 243 25.04 -16.02 27.41
CA LYS A 243 23.65 -16.28 27.77
C LYS A 243 22.86 -14.98 27.93
N GLU A 244 23.46 -13.96 28.54
CA GLU A 244 22.90 -12.62 28.63
C GLU A 244 22.67 -12.01 27.23
N LEU A 245 23.59 -12.20 26.29
CA LEU A 245 23.41 -11.77 24.90
C LEU A 245 22.19 -12.44 24.26
N ILE A 246 22.08 -13.76 24.34
CA ILE A 246 20.98 -14.52 23.72
C ILE A 246 19.63 -14.12 24.34
N ASP A 247 19.54 -14.12 25.67
CA ASP A 247 18.30 -13.81 26.38
C ASP A 247 17.93 -12.32 26.23
N GLY A 248 18.94 -11.44 26.22
CA GLY A 248 18.79 -10.02 25.98
C GLY A 248 18.29 -9.72 24.57
N ALA A 249 18.84 -10.38 23.55
CA ALA A 249 18.38 -10.26 22.17
C ALA A 249 16.94 -10.75 22.03
N LYS A 250 16.61 -11.96 22.54
CA LYS A 250 15.23 -12.49 22.56
C LYS A 250 14.26 -11.51 23.20
N LYS A 251 14.61 -11.00 24.38
CA LYS A 251 13.76 -10.04 25.10
C LYS A 251 13.59 -8.74 24.34
N PHE A 252 14.64 -8.22 23.71
CA PHE A 252 14.57 -7.00 22.92
C PHE A 252 13.63 -7.19 21.72
N ILE A 253 13.80 -8.28 20.97
CA ILE A 253 13.00 -8.62 19.79
C ILE A 253 11.52 -8.82 20.13
N ILE A 254 11.19 -9.39 21.29
CA ILE A 254 9.78 -9.55 21.72
C ILE A 254 9.12 -8.21 22.03
N ASN A 255 9.89 -7.20 22.48
CA ASN A 255 9.35 -5.91 22.88
C ASN A 255 9.21 -4.90 21.71
N HIS A 256 9.64 -5.25 20.49
CA HIS A 256 9.67 -4.37 19.31
C HIS A 256 9.14 -5.06 18.04
#